data_AF-A0A8J8FE30-F1
#
_entry.id   AF-A0A8J8FE30-F1
#
_cell.length_a   1.000
_cell.length_b   1.000
_cell.length_c   1.000
_cell.angle_alpha   90.00
_cell.angle_beta   90.00
_cell.angle_gamma   90.00
#
_symmetry.space_group_name_H-M   'P 1'
#
loop_
_entity.id
_entity.type
_entity.pdbx_description
1 polymer ?
#
loop_
_entity_poly.entity_id
_entity_poly.type
_entity_poly.pdbx_seq_one_letter_code
_entity_poly.pdbx_strand_id
1 'polypeptide(L)'
;MPFVSITRLKVKSILYLIPFMRANEASVKQLQITSGFLSGKELVDKGLTFWTLTIWEDGDKMKTFRNSVAHRNAMQNLPYWCCEASYFHWTEESGVLPDWSTASARLIEEGKITKVRKPTSNQLSNSFPPIKWKKMERVFSSEK
;
A
#
# COMPACT_ATOMS: atom_id res chain seq x y z
N MET A 1 4.63 19.89 -0.53
CA MET A 1 3.58 19.58 0.47
C MET A 1 3.64 18.10 0.73
N PRO A 2 3.58 17.66 2.00
CA PRO A 2 3.67 16.25 2.32
C PRO A 2 2.62 15.44 1.56
N PHE A 3 3.06 14.32 1.02
CA PHE A 3 2.28 13.50 0.11
C PHE A 3 2.01 12.16 0.77
N VAL A 4 0.73 11.83 0.94
CA VAL A 4 0.29 10.58 1.54
C VAL A 4 -0.09 9.61 0.44
N SER A 5 0.37 8.36 0.56
CA SER A 5 0.00 7.26 -0.32
C SER A 5 -0.53 6.11 0.51
N ILE A 6 -1.77 5.69 0.24
CA ILE A 6 -2.38 4.49 0.79
C ILE A 6 -2.61 3.45 -0.32
N THR A 7 -2.31 2.20 -0.01
CA THR A 7 -2.61 1.06 -0.87
C THR A 7 -3.31 -0.04 -0.09
N ARG A 8 -4.21 -0.75 -0.77
CA ARG A 8 -4.90 -1.94 -0.29
C ARG A 8 -4.71 -3.07 -1.30
N LEU A 9 -4.10 -4.18 -0.87
CA LEU A 9 -3.84 -5.35 -1.69
C LEU A 9 -4.46 -6.59 -1.04
N LYS A 10 -5.16 -7.42 -1.82
CA LYS A 10 -5.65 -8.72 -1.35
C LYS A 10 -5.03 -9.83 -2.16
N VAL A 11 -4.24 -10.67 -1.49
CA VAL A 11 -3.59 -11.83 -2.11
C VAL A 11 -4.63 -12.92 -2.33
N LYS A 12 -4.68 -13.47 -3.55
CA LYS A 12 -5.76 -14.38 -3.96
C LYS A 12 -5.68 -15.77 -3.33
N SER A 13 -4.51 -16.18 -2.84
CA SER A 13 -4.26 -17.51 -2.26
C SER A 13 -2.97 -17.53 -1.44
N ILE A 14 -2.93 -18.37 -0.42
CA ILE A 14 -1.75 -18.61 0.44
C ILE A 14 -0.50 -19.03 -0.36
N LEU A 15 -0.68 -19.67 -1.52
CA LEU A 15 0.42 -20.05 -2.42
C LEU A 15 1.24 -18.86 -2.89
N TYR A 16 0.63 -17.67 -2.98
CA TYR A 16 1.30 -16.44 -3.38
C TYR A 16 1.75 -15.59 -2.19
N LEU A 17 1.49 -16.03 -0.95
CA LEU A 17 1.83 -15.25 0.24
C LEU A 17 3.34 -15.10 0.39
N ILE A 18 4.10 -16.20 0.28
CA ILE A 18 5.57 -16.16 0.44
C ILE A 18 6.23 -15.22 -0.58
N PRO A 19 5.99 -15.34 -1.91
CA PRO A 19 6.60 -14.42 -2.88
C PRO A 19 6.12 -12.98 -2.70
N PHE A 20 4.83 -12.77 -2.35
CA PHE A 20 4.30 -11.45 -2.04
C PHE A 20 5.04 -10.80 -0.85
N MET A 21 5.20 -11.52 0.27
CA MET A 21 5.89 -11.00 1.45
C MET A 21 7.37 -10.68 1.15
N ARG A 22 8.06 -11.51 0.36
CA ARG A 22 9.44 -11.20 -0.06
C ARG A 22 9.53 -9.92 -0.88
N ALA A 23 8.61 -9.72 -1.82
CA ALA A 23 8.54 -8.50 -2.62
C ALA A 23 8.16 -7.27 -1.76
N ASN A 24 7.30 -7.47 -0.76
CA ASN A 24 6.93 -6.45 0.21
C ASN A 24 8.14 -6.03 1.06
N GLU A 25 8.87 -6.97 1.66
CA GLU A 25 10.08 -6.65 2.44
C GLU A 25 11.16 -5.97 1.61
N ALA A 26 11.36 -6.40 0.36
CA ALA A 26 12.29 -5.72 -0.55
C ALA A 26 11.86 -4.27 -0.84
N SER A 27 10.55 -4.05 -1.01
CA SER A 27 9.99 -2.72 -1.21
C SER A 27 10.13 -1.86 0.04
N VAL A 28 9.88 -2.40 1.23
CA VAL A 28 10.06 -1.68 2.51
C VAL A 28 11.51 -1.30 2.74
N LYS A 29 12.48 -2.20 2.51
CA LYS A 29 13.90 -1.87 2.62
C LYS A 29 14.29 -0.71 1.70
N GLN A 30 13.81 -0.75 0.44
CA GLN A 30 14.06 0.32 -0.52
C GLN A 30 13.37 1.63 -0.13
N LEU A 31 12.14 1.55 0.41
CA LEU A 31 11.35 2.67 0.90
C LEU A 31 12.08 3.42 2.01
N GLN A 32 12.60 2.70 3.02
CA GLN A 32 13.25 3.28 4.20
C GLN A 32 14.54 4.05 3.89
N ILE A 33 15.21 3.73 2.78
CA ILE A 33 16.42 4.42 2.32
C ILE A 33 16.16 5.44 1.20
N THR A 34 14.90 5.60 0.77
CA THR A 34 14.58 6.55 -0.31
C THR A 34 14.51 7.97 0.26
N SER A 35 15.29 8.89 -0.33
CA SER A 35 15.24 10.32 0.02
C SER A 35 13.81 10.85 -0.04
N GLY A 36 13.41 11.57 1.01
CA GLY A 36 12.10 12.18 1.15
C GLY A 36 10.99 11.25 1.65
N PHE A 37 11.32 10.02 2.03
CA PHE A 37 10.44 9.19 2.85
C PHE A 37 10.45 9.72 4.29
N LEU A 38 9.27 9.97 4.86
CA LEU A 38 9.15 10.49 6.23
C LEU A 38 8.80 9.36 7.20
N SER A 39 7.69 8.68 6.96
CA SER A 39 7.25 7.55 7.76
C SER A 39 6.21 6.72 7.03
N GLY A 40 5.98 5.49 7.49
CA GLY A 40 4.95 4.64 6.94
C GLY A 40 4.48 3.61 7.94
N LYS A 41 3.41 2.91 7.62
CA LYS A 41 2.92 1.76 8.37
C LYS A 41 2.23 0.78 7.48
N GLU A 42 2.29 -0.48 7.88
CA GLU A 42 1.62 -1.59 7.24
C GLU A 42 0.71 -2.30 8.21
N LEU A 43 -0.39 -2.82 7.69
CA LEU A 43 -1.36 -3.58 8.44
C LEU A 43 -1.74 -4.86 7.66
N VAL A 44 -1.69 -5.99 8.36
CA VAL A 44 -2.29 -7.24 7.89
C VAL A 44 -3.71 -7.33 8.45
N ASP A 45 -4.68 -7.34 7.54
CA ASP A 45 -6.10 -7.44 7.79
C ASP A 45 -6.63 -8.83 7.36
N LYS A 46 -7.88 -9.11 7.70
CA LYS A 46 -8.52 -10.40 7.44
C LYS A 46 -8.54 -10.74 5.94
N GLY A 47 -8.35 -12.03 5.65
CA GLY A 47 -8.50 -12.58 4.29
C GLY A 47 -7.34 -12.27 3.36
N LEU A 48 -6.10 -12.29 3.88
CA LEU A 48 -4.87 -11.97 3.14
C LEU A 48 -4.91 -10.56 2.53
N THR A 49 -5.46 -9.61 3.30
CA THR A 49 -5.56 -8.21 2.91
C THR A 49 -4.44 -7.44 3.59
N PHE A 50 -3.72 -6.63 2.83
CA PHE A 50 -2.58 -5.85 3.28
C PHE A 50 -2.85 -4.39 2.97
N TRP A 51 -2.64 -3.55 3.96
CA TRP A 51 -2.74 -2.10 3.83
C TRP A 51 -1.37 -1.49 4.06
N THR A 52 -0.99 -0.55 3.21
CA THR A 52 0.25 0.21 3.36
C THR A 52 -0.10 1.69 3.32
N LEU A 53 0.37 2.45 4.29
CA LEU A 53 0.22 3.90 4.36
C LEU A 53 1.61 4.52 4.49
N THR A 54 1.91 5.50 3.65
CA THR A 54 3.22 6.17 3.62
C THR A 54 3.02 7.66 3.50
N ILE A 55 3.92 8.44 4.10
CA ILE A 55 3.99 9.87 3.93
C ILE A 55 5.39 10.27 3.48
N TRP A 56 5.43 11.22 2.55
CA TRP A 56 6.60 11.68 1.83
C TRP A 56 6.68 13.20 1.89
N GLU A 57 7.86 13.78 1.73
CA GLU A 57 8.04 15.24 1.63
C GLU A 57 7.19 15.85 0.49
N ASP A 58 7.08 15.13 -0.62
CA ASP A 58 6.26 15.46 -1.78
C ASP A 58 5.97 14.24 -2.67
N GLY A 59 5.14 14.45 -3.68
CA GLY A 59 4.74 13.40 -4.62
C GLY A 59 5.84 12.94 -5.57
N ASP A 60 6.89 13.72 -5.80
CA ASP A 60 8.00 13.36 -6.68
C ASP A 60 8.99 12.43 -5.96
N LYS A 61 9.20 12.62 -4.66
CA LYS A 61 9.91 11.66 -3.80
C LYS A 61 9.21 10.31 -3.75
N MET A 62 7.88 10.31 -3.57
CA MET A 62 7.07 9.09 -3.65
C MET A 62 7.22 8.40 -5.02
N LYS A 63 7.16 9.15 -6.12
CA LYS A 63 7.34 8.59 -7.47
C LYS A 63 8.74 7.99 -7.66
N THR A 64 9.77 8.59 -7.05
CA THR A 64 11.14 8.05 -7.10
C THR A 64 11.19 6.65 -6.48
N PHE A 65 10.58 6.46 -5.31
CA PHE A 65 10.40 5.13 -4.72
C PHE A 65 9.58 4.20 -5.61
N ARG A 66 8.44 4.67 -6.13
CA ARG A 66 7.55 3.87 -7.01
C ARG A 66 8.27 3.35 -8.25
N ASN A 67 9.24 4.12 -8.76
CA ASN A 67 10.05 3.78 -9.93
C ASN A 67 11.33 2.99 -9.58
N SER A 68 11.58 2.71 -8.30
CA SER A 68 12.70 1.86 -7.86
C SER A 68 12.55 0.40 -8.33
N VAL A 69 13.66 -0.33 -8.37
CA VAL A 69 13.69 -1.71 -8.86
C VAL A 69 12.78 -2.63 -8.04
N ALA A 70 12.83 -2.53 -6.70
CA ALA A 70 12.06 -3.40 -5.81
C ALA A 70 10.54 -3.25 -6.04
N HIS A 71 10.05 -2.00 -6.06
CA HIS A 71 8.63 -1.72 -6.29
C HIS A 71 8.20 -2.11 -7.72
N ARG A 72 9.02 -1.82 -8.75
CA ARG A 72 8.71 -2.23 -10.12
C ARG A 72 8.57 -3.73 -10.28
N ASN A 73 9.46 -4.51 -9.67
CA ASN A 73 9.40 -5.98 -9.70
C ASN A 73 8.13 -6.50 -9.00
N ALA A 74 7.73 -5.87 -7.89
CA ALA A 74 6.47 -6.21 -7.22
C ALA A 74 5.26 -5.92 -8.12
N MET A 75 5.22 -4.75 -8.78
CA MET A 75 4.11 -4.35 -9.66
C MET A 75 3.95 -5.24 -10.88
N GLN A 76 5.03 -5.80 -11.43
CA GLN A 76 4.95 -6.76 -12.54
C GLN A 76 4.22 -8.05 -12.15
N ASN A 77 4.37 -8.48 -10.89
CA ASN A 77 3.80 -9.71 -10.38
C ASN A 77 2.44 -9.53 -9.69
N LEU A 78 2.12 -8.30 -9.26
CA LEU A 78 0.90 -7.95 -8.57
C LEU A 78 -0.38 -8.50 -9.25
N PRO A 79 -0.56 -8.40 -10.59
CA PRO A 79 -1.76 -8.93 -11.25
C PRO A 79 -1.92 -10.45 -11.14
N TYR A 80 -0.84 -11.17 -10.85
CA TYR A 80 -0.82 -12.62 -10.66
C TYR A 80 -1.06 -12.98 -9.19
N TRP A 81 -0.54 -12.22 -8.24
CA TRP A 81 -0.66 -12.53 -6.81
C TRP A 81 -1.99 -12.07 -6.23
N CYS A 82 -2.49 -10.92 -6.66
CA CYS A 82 -3.63 -10.26 -6.06
C CYS A 82 -4.94 -10.50 -6.81
N CYS A 83 -6.05 -10.51 -6.07
CA CYS A 83 -7.42 -10.46 -6.60
C CYS A 83 -8.12 -9.12 -6.33
N GLU A 84 -7.57 -8.29 -5.44
CA GLU A 84 -7.98 -6.90 -5.24
C GLU A 84 -6.73 -6.02 -5.10
N ALA A 85 -6.75 -4.84 -5.71
CA ALA A 85 -5.68 -3.86 -5.62
C ALA A 85 -6.26 -2.46 -5.84
N SER A 86 -6.13 -1.59 -4.83
CA SER A 86 -6.58 -0.21 -4.86
C SER A 86 -5.55 0.71 -4.21
N TYR A 87 -5.49 1.95 -4.66
CA TYR A 87 -4.64 2.97 -4.09
C TYR A 87 -5.32 4.33 -4.12
N PHE A 88 -4.90 5.20 -3.21
CA PHE A 88 -5.28 6.60 -3.23
C PHE A 88 -4.11 7.46 -2.72
N HIS A 89 -3.99 8.68 -3.24
CA HIS A 89 -2.98 9.60 -2.79
C HIS A 89 -3.56 11.00 -2.62
N TRP A 90 -3.07 11.73 -1.62
CA TRP A 90 -3.45 13.12 -1.38
C TRP A 90 -2.30 13.89 -0.74
N THR A 91 -2.41 15.21 -0.70
CA THR A 91 -1.49 16.08 0.03
C THR A 91 -2.04 16.40 1.41
N GLU A 92 -1.19 16.33 2.43
CA GLU A 92 -1.55 16.53 3.84
C GLU A 92 -0.61 17.57 4.45
N GLU A 93 -1.14 18.67 4.99
CA GLU A 93 -0.30 19.77 5.51
C GLU A 93 0.45 19.39 6.79
N SER A 94 -0.16 18.56 7.65
CA SER A 94 0.39 18.22 8.96
C SER A 94 1.71 17.47 8.89
N GLY A 95 2.00 16.78 7.78
CA GLY A 95 3.17 15.88 7.69
C GLY A 95 3.09 14.68 8.65
N VAL A 96 1.92 14.42 9.24
CA VAL A 96 1.69 13.32 10.18
C VAL A 96 0.97 12.17 9.48
N LEU A 97 1.33 10.93 9.80
CA LEU A 97 0.61 9.76 9.32
C LEU A 97 -0.84 9.76 9.83
N PRO A 98 -1.84 9.70 8.94
CA PRO A 98 -3.22 9.54 9.35
C PRO A 98 -3.46 8.23 10.09
N ASP A 99 -4.49 8.18 10.93
CA ASP A 99 -4.98 6.93 11.48
C ASP A 99 -5.60 6.04 10.38
N TRP A 100 -5.72 4.74 10.67
CA TRP A 100 -6.25 3.78 9.70
C TRP A 100 -7.72 4.01 9.32
N SER A 101 -8.56 4.50 10.23
CA SER A 101 -9.97 4.80 9.93
C SER A 101 -10.06 5.89 8.87
N THR A 102 -9.36 7.00 9.09
CA THR A 102 -9.30 8.14 8.17
C THR A 102 -8.71 7.73 6.83
N ALA A 103 -7.57 7.04 6.83
CA ALA A 103 -6.90 6.65 5.60
C ALA A 103 -7.70 5.62 4.78
N SER A 104 -8.29 4.61 5.44
CA SER A 104 -9.10 3.60 4.75
C SER A 104 -10.43 4.14 4.23
N ALA A 105 -11.07 5.06 4.96
CA ALA A 105 -12.27 5.75 4.47
C ALA A 105 -12.00 6.48 3.15
N ARG A 106 -10.91 7.27 3.08
CA ARG A 106 -10.50 7.96 1.85
C ARG A 106 -10.21 6.99 0.70
N LEU A 107 -9.52 5.87 0.95
CA LEU A 107 -9.29 4.88 -0.10
C LEU A 107 -10.59 4.24 -0.60
N ILE A 108 -11.57 4.01 0.28
CA ILE A 108 -12.85 3.41 -0.11
C ILE A 108 -13.70 4.38 -0.94
N GLU A 109 -13.65 5.67 -0.60
CA GLU A 109 -14.44 6.71 -1.28
C GLU A 109 -13.80 7.18 -2.58
N GLU A 110 -12.49 7.44 -2.58
CA GLU A 110 -11.77 8.12 -3.68
C GLU A 110 -10.74 7.23 -4.39
N GLY A 111 -10.64 5.95 -3.97
CA GLY A 111 -9.62 5.02 -4.45
C GLY A 111 -9.72 4.68 -5.93
N LYS A 112 -8.55 4.44 -6.50
CA LYS A 112 -8.36 3.96 -7.87
C LYS A 112 -7.94 2.51 -7.87
N ILE A 113 -8.52 1.72 -8.78
CA ILE A 113 -8.18 0.32 -8.93
C ILE A 113 -6.93 0.09 -9.80
N THR A 114 -6.10 -0.86 -9.38
CA THR A 114 -5.05 -1.44 -10.23
C THR A 114 -5.57 -2.71 -10.89
N LYS A 115 -5.28 -2.92 -12.17
CA LYS A 115 -5.74 -4.10 -12.91
C LYS A 115 -5.12 -5.39 -12.33
N VAL A 116 -5.95 -6.41 -12.15
CA VAL A 116 -5.56 -7.75 -11.68
C VAL A 116 -6.15 -8.81 -12.62
N ARG A 117 -5.55 -10.00 -12.67
CA ARG A 117 -5.98 -11.05 -13.63
C ARG A 117 -7.25 -11.80 -13.21
N LYS A 118 -7.50 -11.92 -11.90
CA LYS A 118 -8.67 -12.64 -11.35
C LYS A 118 -9.36 -11.75 -10.31
N PRO A 119 -10.08 -10.70 -10.76
CA PRO A 119 -10.71 -9.74 -9.86
C PRO A 119 -11.86 -10.38 -9.07
N THR A 120 -12.04 -9.95 -7.83
CA THR A 120 -13.28 -10.24 -7.08
C THR A 120 -14.40 -9.28 -7.48
N SER A 121 -15.64 -9.55 -7.07
CA SER A 121 -16.76 -8.63 -7.28
C SER A 121 -16.48 -7.23 -6.70
N ASN A 122 -15.81 -7.16 -5.54
CA ASN A 122 -15.40 -5.91 -4.90
C ASN A 122 -14.42 -5.10 -5.76
N GLN A 123 -13.47 -5.77 -6.43
CA GLN A 123 -12.55 -5.11 -7.36
C GLN A 123 -13.29 -4.57 -8.59
N LEU A 124 -14.27 -5.34 -9.11
CA LEU A 124 -15.04 -4.96 -10.29
C LEU A 124 -15.98 -3.78 -10.02
N SER A 125 -16.55 -3.70 -8.81
CA SER A 125 -17.44 -2.61 -8.40
C SER A 125 -16.73 -1.43 -7.74
N ASN A 126 -15.40 -1.47 -7.60
CA ASN A 126 -14.62 -0.51 -6.80
C ASN A 126 -15.21 -0.30 -5.38
N SER A 127 -15.66 -1.38 -4.75
CA SER A 127 -16.30 -1.33 -3.43
C SER A 127 -15.60 -2.29 -2.48
N PHE A 128 -14.80 -1.74 -1.56
CA PHE A 128 -13.98 -2.53 -0.64
C PHE A 128 -14.51 -2.45 0.79
N PRO A 129 -14.43 -3.56 1.55
CA PRO A 129 -14.77 -3.54 2.96
C PRO A 129 -13.76 -2.70 3.75
N PRO A 130 -14.19 -2.04 4.85
CA PRO A 130 -13.28 -1.37 5.77
C PRO A 130 -12.38 -2.39 6.50
N ILE A 131 -11.32 -1.87 7.11
CA ILE A 131 -10.40 -2.66 7.93
C ILE A 131 -11.18 -3.37 9.04
N LYS A 132 -11.06 -4.69 9.14
CA LYS A 132 -11.76 -5.50 10.15
C LYS A 132 -10.86 -5.98 11.28
N TRP A 133 -9.55 -6.08 11.03
CA TRP A 133 -8.61 -6.67 11.97
C TRP A 133 -7.30 -5.88 11.98
N LYS A 134 -6.95 -5.31 13.16
CA LYS A 134 -5.73 -4.51 13.37
C LYS A 134 -4.62 -5.17 14.21
N LYS A 135 -4.62 -6.51 14.40
CA LYS A 135 -3.68 -7.14 15.36
C LYS A 135 -2.23 -7.18 14.89
N MET A 136 -1.97 -7.01 13.60
CA MET A 136 -0.62 -7.04 13.03
C MET A 136 -0.37 -5.75 12.26
N GLU A 137 0.03 -4.72 13.00
CA GLU A 137 0.50 -3.45 12.46
C GLU A 137 2.01 -3.34 12.68
N ARG A 138 2.71 -2.77 11.71
CA ARG A 138 4.12 -2.36 11.85
C ARG A 138 4.29 -0.94 11.33
N VAL A 139 5.16 -0.18 12.00
CA VAL A 139 5.50 1.19 11.63
C VAL A 139 6.93 1.21 11.11
N PHE A 140 7.15 1.99 10.05
CA PHE A 140 8.45 2.25 9.45
C PHE A 140 8.79 3.73 9.62
N SER A 141 10.08 4.00 9.72
CA SER A 141 10.62 5.35 9.66
C SER A 141 11.84 5.32 8.75
N SER A 142 12.21 6.48 8.21
CA SER A 142 13.46 6.64 7.48
C SER A 142 14.61 6.12 8.37
N GLU A 143 15.49 5.31 7.80
CA GLU A 143 16.78 5.04 8.44
C GLU A 143 17.53 6.38 8.43
N LYS A 144 17.88 6.88 9.62
CA LYS A 144 18.68 8.11 9.77
C LYS A 144 20.12 7.88 9.37
#